data_AF-A0A7V6XLN7-F1
#
_entry.id   AF-A0A7V6XLN7-F1
#
_cell.length_a   1.000
_cell.length_b   1.000
_cell.length_c   1.000
_cell.angle_alpha   90.00
_cell.angle_beta   90.00
_cell.angle_gamma   90.00
#
_symmetry.space_group_name_H-M   'P 1'
#
loop_
_entity.id
_entity.type
_entity.pdbx_description
1 polymer ?
#
loop_
_entity_poly.entity_id
_entity_poly.type
_entity_poly.pdbx_seq_one_letter_code
_entity_poly.pdbx_strand_id
1 'polypeptide(L)'
;MAYIISRAVDKSSIPMEDREDEIGILDLKNTLSIKEKYCIGCGICVDLSPDYFILQGGKAKVAKKYIEEDIMENIQNIKSKCPVNAIQIK
;
A
#
# COMPACT_ATOMS: atom_id res chain seq x y z
N MET A 1 42.49 24.63 31.31
CA MET A 1 42.38 23.30 30.67
C MET A 1 40.92 22.99 30.48
N ALA A 2 40.39 23.21 29.27
CA ALA A 2 38.99 22.93 28.94
C ALA A 2 38.90 21.52 28.35
N TYR A 3 38.12 20.64 28.98
CA TYR A 3 37.83 19.31 28.46
C TYR A 3 36.56 19.38 27.60
N ILE A 4 36.76 19.41 26.28
CA ILE A 4 35.70 19.17 25.30
C ILE A 4 35.36 17.68 25.29
N ILE A 5 34.33 17.30 26.03
CA ILE A 5 33.72 15.98 25.86
C ILE A 5 32.88 16.00 24.59
N SER A 6 33.47 15.52 23.49
CA SER A 6 32.72 15.16 22.29
C SER A 6 31.81 13.99 22.66
N ARG A 7 30.52 14.25 22.81
CA ARG A 7 29.50 13.21 22.83
C ARG A 7 29.49 12.64 21.42
N ALA A 8 30.30 11.61 21.19
CA ALA A 8 30.31 10.82 19.98
C ALA A 8 28.89 10.27 19.80
N VAL A 9 28.13 10.94 18.94
CA VAL A 9 26.85 10.43 18.48
C VAL A 9 27.24 9.22 17.63
N ASP A 10 27.06 8.03 18.19
CA ASP A 10 27.04 6.79 17.44
C ASP A 10 26.26 7.04 16.15
N LYS A 11 26.94 6.83 15.02
CA LYS A 11 26.47 7.11 13.67
C LYS A 11 25.38 6.11 13.23
N SER A 12 24.65 5.55 14.19
CA SER A 12 23.79 4.37 14.09
C SER A 12 22.31 4.73 13.95
N SER A 13 21.96 6.01 13.80
CA SER A 13 20.56 6.46 13.76
C SER A 13 20.15 7.15 12.47
N ILE A 14 20.94 7.00 11.39
CA ILE A 14 20.54 7.44 10.06
C ILE A 14 20.56 6.20 9.16
N PRO A 15 19.40 5.55 8.91
CA PRO A 15 19.33 4.61 7.80
C PRO A 15 19.38 5.44 6.52
N MET A 16 20.56 5.44 5.91
CA MET A 16 20.70 5.54 4.46
C MET A 16 20.45 4.10 3.98
N GLU A 17 19.33 3.85 3.33
CA GLU A 17 19.08 2.65 2.51
C GLU A 17 18.85 3.21 1.10
N ASP A 18 19.89 3.30 0.28
CA ASP A 18 20.48 2.25 -0.57
C ASP A 18 19.88 2.33 -1.96
N ARG A 19 20.76 2.43 -2.97
CA ARG A 19 20.38 2.38 -4.38
C ARG A 19 19.97 0.94 -4.68
N GLU A 20 18.78 0.73 -5.23
CA GLU A 20 18.31 -0.59 -5.64
C GLU A 20 18.02 -0.59 -7.14
N ASP A 21 19.08 -0.63 -7.94
CA ASP A 21 19.00 -1.14 -9.30
C ASP A 21 19.16 -2.68 -9.25
N GLU A 22 18.21 -3.36 -9.89
CA GLU A 22 18.19 -4.76 -10.31
C GLU A 22 17.82 -5.89 -9.31
N ILE A 23 16.54 -6.26 -9.43
CA ILE A 23 15.96 -7.62 -9.42
C ILE A 23 15.88 -8.34 -8.07
N GLY A 24 14.70 -8.19 -7.44
CA GLY A 24 14.07 -9.27 -6.71
C GLY A 24 13.90 -9.04 -5.21
N ILE A 25 12.63 -8.97 -4.81
CA ILE A 25 12.13 -9.21 -3.44
C ILE A 25 12.28 -7.99 -2.53
N LEU A 26 11.20 -7.19 -2.35
CA LEU A 26 10.61 -6.77 -1.05
C LEU A 26 9.84 -5.42 -1.04
N ASP A 27 9.18 -4.98 -2.11
CA ASP A 27 8.13 -3.94 -2.00
C ASP A 27 6.79 -4.53 -1.53
N LEU A 28 6.77 -4.99 -0.28
CA LEU A 28 5.54 -5.46 0.38
C LEU A 28 4.60 -4.32 0.79
N LYS A 29 4.94 -3.04 0.56
CA LYS A 29 4.24 -1.87 1.11
C LYS A 29 2.93 -1.47 0.41
N ASN A 30 2.64 -2.05 -0.76
CA ASN A 30 1.56 -1.59 -1.63
C ASN A 30 0.69 -2.75 -2.14
N THR A 31 0.41 -3.75 -1.30
CA THR A 31 -0.41 -4.92 -1.69
C THR A 31 -1.90 -4.69 -1.43
N LEU A 32 -2.71 -4.83 -2.48
CA LEU A 32 -4.17 -4.73 -2.42
C LEU A 32 -4.82 -6.07 -2.03
N SER A 33 -5.77 -6.02 -1.10
CA SER A 33 -6.58 -7.17 -0.69
C SER A 33 -8.02 -6.76 -0.39
N ILE A 34 -8.98 -7.63 -0.67
CA ILE A 34 -10.40 -7.39 -0.40
C ILE A 34 -10.92 -8.47 0.54
N LYS A 35 -11.61 -8.04 1.60
CA LYS A 35 -12.31 -8.95 2.49
C LYS A 35 -13.68 -9.30 1.91
N GLU A 36 -13.77 -10.39 1.17
CA GLU A 36 -15.01 -10.93 0.58
C GLU A 36 -16.15 -11.20 1.60
N LYS A 37 -15.81 -11.30 2.89
CA LYS A 37 -16.79 -11.43 3.98
C LYS A 37 -17.54 -10.12 4.27
N TYR A 38 -16.89 -8.97 4.08
CA TYR A 38 -17.47 -7.65 4.31
C TYR A 38 -17.98 -7.02 3.01
N CYS A 39 -17.49 -7.47 1.86
CA CYS A 39 -17.92 -6.96 0.57
C CYS A 39 -19.40 -7.28 0.29
N ILE A 40 -20.20 -6.24 0.09
CA ILE A 40 -21.63 -6.32 -0.24
C ILE A 40 -21.91 -6.21 -1.76
N GLY A 41 -20.87 -6.15 -2.59
CA GLY A 41 -21.05 -6.09 -4.05
C GLY A 41 -21.48 -4.73 -4.61
N CYS A 42 -21.22 -3.62 -3.91
CA CYS A 42 -21.67 -2.27 -4.30
C CYS A 42 -21.15 -1.74 -5.66
N GLY A 43 -20.16 -2.38 -6.28
CA GLY A 43 -19.66 -1.98 -7.61
C GLY A 43 -18.70 -0.78 -7.64
N ILE A 44 -18.76 0.12 -6.66
CA ILE A 44 -18.01 1.41 -6.63
C ILE A 44 -16.50 1.26 -6.93
N CYS A 45 -15.86 0.19 -6.41
CA CYS A 45 -14.45 -0.06 -6.66
C CYS A 45 -14.11 -0.40 -8.12
N VAL A 46 -15.01 -1.11 -8.81
CA VAL A 46 -14.86 -1.45 -10.23
C VAL A 46 -15.16 -0.25 -11.11
N ASP A 47 -16.12 0.60 -10.73
CA ASP A 47 -16.41 1.85 -11.45
C ASP A 47 -15.23 2.84 -11.39
N LEU A 48 -14.53 2.91 -10.25
CA LEU A 48 -13.41 3.84 -10.07
C LEU A 48 -12.07 3.28 -10.59
N SER A 49 -11.86 1.96 -10.56
CA SER A 49 -10.62 1.33 -11.02
C SER A 49 -10.87 -0.11 -11.49
N PRO A 50 -11.40 -0.29 -12.71
CA PRO A 50 -11.68 -1.63 -13.27
C PRO A 50 -10.41 -2.45 -13.52
N ASP A 51 -9.24 -1.80 -13.66
CA ASP A 51 -7.95 -2.48 -13.82
C ASP A 51 -7.47 -3.21 -12.56
N TYR A 52 -7.91 -2.76 -11.39
CA TYR A 52 -7.50 -3.28 -10.08
C TYR A 52 -8.58 -4.12 -9.42
N PHE A 53 -9.84 -3.82 -9.68
CA PHE A 53 -11.00 -4.44 -9.07
C PHE A 53 -11.90 -5.08 -10.13
N ILE A 54 -12.30 -6.33 -9.89
CA ILE A 54 -13.29 -7.03 -10.72
C ILE A 54 -14.46 -7.46 -9.85
N LEU A 55 -15.68 -7.40 -10.38
CA LEU A 55 -16.85 -7.93 -9.70
C LEU A 55 -17.12 -9.34 -10.22
N GLN A 56 -17.02 -10.36 -9.36
CA GLN A 56 -17.31 -11.74 -9.72
C GLN A 56 -18.30 -12.33 -8.71
N GLY A 57 -19.45 -12.81 -9.19
CA GLY A 57 -20.46 -13.45 -8.34
C GLY A 57 -21.03 -12.51 -7.26
N GLY A 58 -21.14 -11.21 -7.56
CA GLY A 58 -21.64 -10.21 -6.61
C GLY A 58 -20.63 -9.78 -5.55
N LYS A 59 -19.35 -10.16 -5.68
CA LYS A 59 -18.27 -9.73 -4.78
C LYS A 59 -17.12 -9.11 -5.55
N ALA A 60 -16.49 -8.10 -4.95
CA ALA A 60 -15.28 -7.52 -5.50
C ALA A 60 -14.07 -8.42 -5.23
N LYS A 61 -13.24 -8.63 -6.25
CA LYS A 61 -11.96 -9.32 -6.20
C LYS A 61 -10.85 -8.42 -6.74
N VAL A 62 -9.64 -8.68 -6.30
CA VAL A 62 -8.44 -7.96 -6.73
C VAL A 62 -7.91 -8.61 -8.01
N ALA A 63 -7.83 -7.84 -9.10
CA ALA A 63 -7.19 -8.29 -10.34
C ALA A 63 -5.68 -8.11 -10.28
N LYS A 64 -5.22 -6.94 -9.80
CA LYS A 64 -3.80 -6.61 -9.59
C LYS A 64 -3.51 -6.47 -8.11
N LYS A 65 -2.66 -7.36 -7.58
CA LYS A 65 -2.23 -7.32 -6.17
C LYS A 65 -1.29 -6.17 -5.86
N TYR A 66 -0.46 -5.77 -6.82
CA TYR A 66 0.53 -4.72 -6.63
C TYR A 66 -0.07 -3.39 -7.07
N ILE A 67 0.01 -2.38 -6.21
CA ILE A 67 -0.44 -1.02 -6.49
C ILE A 67 0.77 -0.19 -6.90
N GLU A 68 0.70 0.37 -8.11
CA GLU A 68 1.66 1.35 -8.61
C GLU A 68 1.58 2.65 -7.78
N GLU A 69 2.71 3.29 -7.51
CA GLU A 69 2.74 4.50 -6.66
C GLU A 69 1.85 5.63 -7.21
N ASP A 70 1.82 5.81 -8.54
CA ASP A 70 0.99 6.80 -9.22
C ASP A 70 -0.51 6.61 -8.98
N ILE A 71 -0.94 5.38 -8.66
CA ILE A 71 -2.36 5.03 -8.44
C ILE A 71 -2.66 4.83 -6.95
N MET A 72 -1.65 4.83 -6.08
CA MET A 72 -1.82 4.64 -4.63
C MET A 72 -2.82 5.63 -4.03
N GLU A 73 -2.73 6.92 -4.39
CA GLU A 73 -3.66 7.95 -3.91
C GLU A 73 -5.10 7.65 -4.35
N ASN A 74 -5.29 7.21 -5.60
CA ASN A 74 -6.59 6.80 -6.11
C ASN A 74 -7.15 5.59 -5.36
N ILE A 75 -6.34 4.56 -5.11
CA ILE A 75 -6.77 3.38 -4.34
C ILE A 75 -7.14 3.77 -2.89
N GLN A 76 -6.41 4.70 -2.27
CA GLN A 76 -6.76 5.21 -0.94
C GLN A 76 -8.11 5.96 -0.96
N ASN A 77 -8.37 6.75 -1.99
CA ASN A 77 -9.65 7.42 -2.18
C ASN A 77 -10.81 6.42 -2.35
N ILE A 78 -10.61 5.39 -3.18
CA ILE A 78 -11.58 4.30 -3.38
C ILE A 78 -11.86 3.56 -2.06
N LYS A 79 -10.81 3.27 -1.29
CA LYS A 79 -10.93 2.67 0.04
C LYS A 79 -11.82 3.52 0.95
N SER A 80 -11.65 4.85 0.96
CA SER A 80 -12.48 5.75 1.75
C SER A 80 -13.94 5.83 1.28
N LYS A 81 -14.21 5.58 -0.01
CA LYS A 81 -15.56 5.52 -0.57
C LYS A 81 -16.25 4.18 -0.33
N CYS A 82 -15.55 3.16 0.17
CA CYS A 82 -16.14 1.86 0.43
C CYS A 82 -17.05 1.93 1.67
N PRO A 83 -18.39 1.75 1.54
CA PRO A 83 -19.32 1.90 2.66
C PRO A 83 -19.08 0.89 3.80
N VAL A 84 -18.42 -0.22 3.48
CA VAL A 84 -18.14 -1.34 4.39
C VAL A 84 -16.64 -1.51 4.68
N ASN A 85 -15.79 -0.60 4.19
CA ASN A 85 -14.34 -0.63 4.37
C ASN A 85 -13.72 -2.02 4.11
N ALA A 86 -14.20 -2.73 3.07
CA ALA A 86 -13.76 -4.08 2.74
C ALA A 86 -12.36 -4.13 2.08
N ILE A 87 -11.84 -2.98 1.64
CA ILE A 87 -10.57 -2.85 0.91
C ILE A 87 -9.41 -2.65 1.89
N GLN A 88 -8.36 -3.46 1.77
CA GLN A 88 -7.15 -3.40 2.58
C GLN A 88 -5.92 -3.18 1.69
N ILE A 89 -5.02 -2.35 2.19
CA ILE A 89 -3.70 -2.07 1.60
C ILE A 89 -2.69 -2.51 2.68
N LYS A 90 -1.69 -3.31 2.29
CA LYS A 90 -0.63 -3.82 3.17
C LYS A 90 0.72 -3.42 2.63
#